data_AF-A0A517YB26-F1
#
_entry.id   AF-A0A517YB26-F1
#
_cell.length_a   1.000
_cell.length_b   1.000
_cell.length_c   1.000
_cell.angle_alpha   90.00
_cell.angle_beta   90.00
_cell.angle_gamma   90.00
#
_symmetry.space_group_name_H-M   'P 1'
#
loop_
_entity.id
_entity.type
_entity.pdbx_description
1 polymer ?
#
loop_
_entity_poly.entity_id
_entity_poly.type
_entity_poly.pdbx_seq_one_letter_code
_entity_poly.pdbx_strand_id
1 'polypeptide(L)'
;MATIFRDVVDSPALIINGVEDHIHGLVLLSRKFAVMKVIQDVKTETSKWLKKQPACVRNFAWQAGYDAFSVSESNIPKVTNYIQNQESHHRKMTFQDEYRELCQRHKIEIDERYVWE
;
A
#
# COMPACT_ATOMS: atom_id res chain seq x y z
N MET A 1 7.50 -2.39 8.86
CA MET A 1 6.12 -2.62 8.36
C MET A 1 5.76 -4.12 8.29
N ALA A 2 6.58 -4.98 7.69
CA ALA A 2 6.30 -6.42 7.59
C ALA A 2 5.99 -7.11 8.95
N THR A 3 6.66 -6.71 10.02
CA THR A 3 6.37 -7.20 11.39
C THR A 3 4.99 -6.80 11.87
N ILE A 4 4.52 -5.58 11.57
CA ILE A 4 3.17 -5.13 11.94
C ILE A 4 2.12 -5.97 11.22
N PHE A 5 2.30 -6.19 9.91
CA PHE A 5 1.43 -7.04 9.10
C PHE A 5 1.30 -8.45 9.69
N ARG A 6 2.41 -9.09 10.07
CA ARG A 6 2.40 -10.43 10.66
C ARG A 6 1.89 -10.47 12.11
N ASP A 7 2.43 -9.62 12.96
CA ASP A 7 2.32 -9.77 14.42
C ASP A 7 1.11 -9.03 15.01
N VAL A 8 0.63 -7.97 14.35
CA VAL A 8 -0.50 -7.15 14.84
C VAL A 8 -1.82 -7.55 14.17
N VAL A 9 -1.79 -7.85 12.87
CA VAL A 9 -3.00 -8.06 12.06
C VAL A 9 -3.03 -9.41 11.33
N ASP A 10 -2.16 -10.35 11.72
CA ASP A 10 -2.15 -11.75 11.26
C ASP A 10 -2.20 -11.90 9.73
N SER A 11 -1.62 -10.93 9.01
CA SER A 11 -1.67 -10.82 7.55
C SER A 11 -0.26 -10.69 6.97
N PRO A 12 0.54 -11.77 6.94
CA PRO A 12 1.95 -11.72 6.53
C PRO A 12 2.13 -11.14 5.12
N ALA A 13 3.10 -10.25 4.98
CA ALA A 13 3.46 -9.69 3.68
C ALA A 13 4.41 -10.63 2.91
N LEU A 14 4.08 -10.91 1.65
CA LEU A 14 4.94 -11.62 0.71
C LEU A 14 6.04 -10.69 0.17
N ILE A 15 5.66 -9.47 -0.19
CA ILE A 15 6.59 -8.40 -0.58
C ILE A 15 6.00 -7.05 -0.22
N ILE A 16 6.87 -6.14 0.21
CA ILE A 16 6.55 -4.71 0.39
C ILE A 16 7.68 -3.95 -0.30
N ASN A 17 7.32 -3.03 -1.16
CA ASN A 17 8.26 -2.08 -1.75
C ASN A 17 7.53 -0.77 -2.05
N GLY A 18 8.26 0.29 -2.35
CA GLY A 18 7.65 1.56 -2.66
C GLY A 18 8.66 2.58 -3.16
N VAL A 19 8.19 3.80 -3.30
CA VAL A 19 8.99 4.97 -3.65
C VAL A 19 8.82 6.04 -2.57
N GLU A 20 9.25 7.26 -2.84
CA GLU A 20 9.29 8.34 -1.84
C GLU A 20 7.90 8.67 -1.25
N ASP A 21 6.85 8.62 -2.05
CA ASP A 21 5.51 9.12 -1.70
C ASP A 21 4.46 8.03 -1.42
N HIS A 22 4.69 6.78 -1.81
CA HIS A 22 3.76 5.68 -1.55
C HIS A 22 4.43 4.30 -1.51
N ILE A 23 3.66 3.30 -1.08
CA ILE A 23 4.10 1.91 -0.98
C ILE A 23 3.07 0.96 -1.60
N HIS A 24 3.57 -0.18 -2.07
CA HIS A 24 2.79 -1.33 -2.50
C HIS A 24 3.11 -2.53 -1.61
N GLY A 25 2.07 -3.25 -1.19
CA GLY A 25 2.20 -4.45 -0.37
C GLY A 25 1.36 -5.59 -0.91
N LEU A 26 2.00 -6.73 -1.19
CA LEU A 26 1.30 -7.99 -1.45
C LEU A 26 1.26 -8.78 -0.15
N VAL A 27 0.06 -9.02 0.36
CA VAL A 27 -0.19 -9.57 1.70
C VAL A 27 -1.16 -10.74 1.65
N LEU A 28 -0.87 -11.76 2.45
CA LEU A 28 -1.80 -12.83 2.74
C LEU A 28 -2.78 -12.31 3.79
N LEU A 29 -3.98 -11.90 3.37
CA LEU A 29 -4.97 -11.31 4.26
C LEU A 29 -5.51 -12.33 5.29
N SER A 30 -5.51 -11.97 6.57
CA SER A 30 -6.12 -12.78 7.62
C SER A 30 -7.62 -12.93 7.43
N ARG A 31 -8.17 -14.10 7.79
CA ARG A 31 -9.62 -14.31 7.88
C ARG A 31 -10.25 -13.65 9.11
N LYS A 32 -9.45 -13.13 10.05
CA LYS A 32 -9.92 -12.53 11.31
C LYS A 32 -10.25 -11.04 11.22
N PHE A 33 -9.65 -10.33 10.26
CA PHE A 33 -9.69 -8.87 10.19
C PHE A 33 -10.21 -8.40 8.84
N ALA A 34 -11.09 -7.40 8.85
CA ALA A 34 -11.46 -6.69 7.64
C ALA A 34 -10.26 -5.88 7.10
N VAL A 35 -10.19 -5.71 5.78
CA VAL A 35 -9.11 -4.94 5.11
C VAL A 35 -8.93 -3.56 5.75
N MET A 36 -10.03 -2.85 6.04
CA MET A 36 -9.99 -1.55 6.70
C MET A 36 -9.23 -1.59 8.03
N LYS A 37 -9.44 -2.62 8.86
CA LYS A 37 -8.75 -2.77 10.15
C LYS A 37 -7.25 -3.02 9.97
N VAL A 38 -6.91 -3.88 9.00
CA VAL A 38 -5.51 -4.18 8.66
C VAL A 38 -4.76 -2.90 8.28
N ILE A 39 -5.33 -2.12 7.35
CA ILE A 39 -4.71 -0.88 6.89
C ILE A 39 -4.67 0.18 8.00
N GLN A 40 -5.74 0.32 8.78
CA GLN A 40 -5.79 1.25 9.91
C GLN A 40 -4.65 0.99 10.91
N ASP A 41 -4.45 -0.26 11.32
CA ASP A 41 -3.40 -0.61 12.28
C ASP A 41 -2.00 -0.45 11.68
N VAL A 42 -1.81 -0.87 10.43
CA VAL A 42 -0.53 -0.70 9.73
C VAL A 42 -0.15 0.78 9.64
N LYS A 43 -1.07 1.64 9.21
CA LYS A 43 -0.86 3.09 9.15
C LYS A 43 -0.60 3.69 10.53
N THR A 44 -1.37 3.27 11.54
CA THR A 44 -1.26 3.77 12.92
C THR A 44 0.09 3.42 13.55
N GLU A 45 0.46 2.15 13.53
CA GLU A 45 1.69 1.67 14.17
C GLU A 45 2.94 2.18 13.46
N THR A 46 2.93 2.27 12.11
CA THR A 46 4.03 2.89 11.38
C THR A 46 4.15 4.39 11.63
N SER A 47 3.03 5.12 11.71
CA SER A 47 3.05 6.54 12.06
C SER A 47 3.59 6.78 13.46
N LYS A 48 3.17 5.97 14.45
CA LYS A 48 3.71 6.02 15.82
C LYS A 48 5.22 5.78 15.84
N TRP A 49 5.70 4.81 15.05
CA TRP A 49 7.11 4.51 14.97
C TRP A 49 7.91 5.63 14.28
N LEU A 50 7.42 6.17 13.16
CA LEU A 50 8.06 7.26 12.40
C LEU A 50 8.16 8.55 13.22
N LYS A 51 7.14 8.88 14.01
CA LYS A 51 7.16 10.07 14.90
C LYS A 51 8.22 9.99 16.01
N LYS A 52 8.75 8.80 16.31
CA LYS A 52 9.87 8.60 17.24
C LYS A 52 11.25 8.69 16.57
N GLN A 53 11.31 8.74 15.24
CA GLN A 53 12.55 8.86 14.46
C GLN A 53 13.03 10.34 14.40
N PRO A 54 14.19 10.64 13.78
CA PRO A 54 14.72 12.00 13.68
C PRO A 54 13.74 13.02 13.07
N ALA A 55 14.01 14.30 13.32
CA ALA A 55 13.08 15.39 13.02
C ALA A 55 12.59 15.45 11.56
N CYS A 56 13.39 14.96 10.60
CA CYS A 56 13.05 14.97 9.17
C CYS A 56 11.77 14.19 8.81
N VAL A 57 11.34 13.21 9.63
CA VAL A 57 10.14 12.41 9.38
C VAL A 57 9.04 12.61 10.43
N ARG A 58 9.19 13.60 11.32
CA ARG A 58 8.24 13.84 12.41
C ARG A 58 6.87 14.32 11.91
N ASN A 59 6.85 15.01 10.78
CA ASN A 59 5.63 15.50 10.11
C ASN A 59 5.02 14.47 9.14
N PHE A 60 5.55 13.24 9.12
CA PHE A 60 5.00 12.19 8.29
C PHE A 60 3.52 11.94 8.61
N ALA A 61 2.71 11.85 7.57
CA ALA A 61 1.33 11.41 7.63
C ALA A 61 1.03 10.53 6.40
N TRP A 62 0.24 9.49 6.61
CA TRP A 62 -0.37 8.75 5.50
C TRP A 62 -1.53 9.56 4.93
N GLN A 63 -1.75 9.43 3.62
CA GLN A 63 -3.03 9.80 2.99
C GLN A 63 -4.21 9.16 3.73
N ALA A 64 -5.39 9.79 3.67
CA ALA A 64 -6.59 9.28 4.32
C ALA A 64 -7.01 7.94 3.71
N GLY A 65 -7.06 7.89 2.37
CA GLY A 65 -7.48 6.73 1.60
C GLY A 65 -6.48 5.57 1.53
N TYR A 66 -6.94 4.43 1.03
CA TYR A 66 -6.10 3.29 0.66
C TYR A 66 -6.79 2.50 -0.44
N ASP A 67 -5.99 1.78 -1.22
CA ASP A 67 -6.50 0.89 -2.25
C ASP A 67 -6.14 -0.56 -1.96
N ALA A 68 -7.06 -1.46 -2.30
CA ALA A 68 -6.90 -2.88 -2.08
C ALA A 68 -7.52 -3.66 -3.24
N PHE A 69 -6.70 -4.47 -3.90
CA PHE A 69 -7.10 -5.31 -5.01
C PHE A 69 -6.81 -6.77 -4.68
N SER A 70 -7.78 -7.65 -4.87
CA SER A 70 -7.58 -9.09 -4.67
C SER A 70 -6.72 -9.67 -5.81
N VAL A 71 -5.76 -10.50 -5.44
CA VAL A 71 -4.83 -11.15 -6.37
C VAL A 71 -5.05 -12.67 -6.30
N SER A 72 -5.23 -13.31 -7.46
CA SER A 72 -5.27 -14.77 -7.53
C SER A 72 -3.88 -15.37 -7.34
N GLU A 73 -3.80 -16.56 -6.75
CA GLU A 73 -2.53 -17.28 -6.52
C GLU A 73 -1.66 -17.35 -7.78
N SER A 74 -2.26 -17.64 -8.93
CA SER A 74 -1.58 -17.71 -10.24
C SER A 74 -0.92 -16.40 -10.67
N ASN A 75 -1.37 -15.26 -10.14
CA ASN A 75 -0.83 -13.94 -10.46
C ASN A 75 0.22 -13.46 -9.46
N ILE A 76 0.48 -14.19 -8.36
CA ILE A 76 1.49 -13.80 -7.37
C ILE A 76 2.85 -13.49 -8.02
N PRO A 77 3.41 -14.32 -8.92
CA PRO A 77 4.72 -14.02 -9.53
C PRO A 77 4.72 -12.69 -10.29
N LYS A 78 3.63 -12.39 -11.01
CA LYS A 78 3.49 -11.15 -11.78
C LYS A 78 3.39 -9.93 -10.87
N VAL A 79 2.58 -10.00 -9.82
CA VAL A 79 2.39 -8.89 -8.86
C VAL A 79 3.66 -8.68 -8.03
N THR A 80 4.33 -9.75 -7.60
CA THR A 80 5.62 -9.65 -6.92
C THR A 80 6.66 -8.93 -7.78
N ASN A 81 6.79 -9.30 -9.06
CA ASN A 81 7.71 -8.63 -9.96
C ASN A 81 7.33 -7.15 -10.19
N TYR A 82 6.03 -6.84 -10.28
CA TYR A 82 5.56 -5.46 -10.38
C TYR A 82 5.97 -4.63 -9.15
N ILE A 83 5.73 -5.12 -7.94
CA ILE A 83 6.11 -4.45 -6.68
C ILE A 83 7.64 -4.31 -6.56
N GLN A 84 8.39 -5.34 -6.92
CA GLN A 84 9.84 -5.32 -6.87
C GLN A 84 10.46 -4.23 -7.75
N ASN A 85 9.84 -3.88 -8.88
CA ASN A 85 10.36 -2.93 -9.85
C ASN A 85 9.74 -1.53 -9.76
N GLN A 86 9.04 -1.22 -8.67
CA GLN A 86 8.31 0.05 -8.47
C GLN A 86 9.19 1.30 -8.62
N GLU A 87 10.43 1.29 -8.11
CA GLU A 87 11.35 2.42 -8.28
C GLU A 87 11.65 2.73 -9.76
N SER A 88 11.84 1.70 -10.59
CA SER A 88 12.08 1.87 -12.03
C SER A 88 10.80 2.26 -12.77
N HIS A 89 9.64 1.75 -12.35
CA HIS A 89 8.34 2.10 -12.88
C HIS A 89 8.04 3.60 -12.72
N HIS A 90 8.25 4.13 -11.51
CA HIS A 90 7.97 5.53 -11.19
C HIS A 90 8.97 6.54 -11.75
N ARG A 91 10.02 6.10 -12.46
CA ARG A 91 10.83 6.99 -13.30
C ARG A 91 10.06 7.49 -14.54
N LYS A 92 8.96 6.83 -14.90
CA LYS A 92 8.17 7.13 -16.11
C LYS A 92 6.67 7.27 -15.86
N MET A 93 6.21 6.98 -14.65
CA MET A 93 4.80 6.89 -14.31
C MET A 93 4.57 7.53 -12.95
N THR A 94 3.61 8.45 -12.85
CA THR A 94 3.27 9.05 -11.56
C THR A 94 2.37 8.13 -10.75
N PHE A 95 2.32 8.31 -9.44
CA PHE A 95 1.34 7.60 -8.59
C PHE A 95 -0.10 7.80 -9.10
N GLN A 96 -0.47 9.03 -9.48
CA GLN A 96 -1.83 9.33 -9.96
C GLN A 96 -2.16 8.58 -11.25
N ASP A 97 -1.23 8.50 -12.19
CA ASP A 97 -1.43 7.78 -13.45
C ASP A 97 -1.51 6.26 -13.23
N GLU A 98 -0.68 5.74 -12.32
CA GLU A 98 -0.75 4.34 -11.88
C GLU A 98 -2.09 4.01 -11.25
N TYR A 99 -2.56 4.86 -10.34
CA TYR A 99 -3.83 4.68 -9.69
C TYR A 99 -5.00 4.69 -10.68
N ARG A 100 -5.02 5.65 -11.62
CA ARG A 100 -6.01 5.70 -12.70
C ARG A 100 -6.02 4.41 -13.51
N GLU A 101 -4.84 3.91 -13.90
CA GLU A 101 -4.74 2.69 -14.69
C GLU A 101 -5.24 1.46 -13.92
N LEU A 102 -4.92 1.36 -12.62
CA LEU A 102 -5.43 0.31 -11.75
C LEU A 102 -6.97 0.36 -11.66
N CYS A 103 -7.54 1.53 -11.34
CA CYS A 103 -8.99 1.69 -11.29
C CYS A 103 -9.68 1.36 -12.62
N GLN A 104 -9.11 1.80 -13.75
CA GLN A 104 -9.64 1.49 -15.08
C GLN A 104 -9.65 -0.02 -15.35
N ARG A 105 -8.55 -0.72 -15.05
CA ARG A 105 -8.44 -2.19 -15.21
C ARG A 105 -9.45 -2.93 -14.34
N HIS A 106 -9.77 -2.40 -13.17
CA HIS A 106 -10.73 -2.96 -12.23
C HIS A 106 -12.16 -2.43 -12.41
N LYS A 107 -12.41 -1.55 -13.39
CA LYS A 107 -13.71 -0.91 -13.66
C LYS A 107 -14.26 -0.15 -12.44
N ILE A 108 -13.38 0.50 -11.71
CA ILE A 108 -13.72 1.38 -10.59
C ILE A 108 -13.83 2.81 -11.15
N GLU A 109 -14.99 3.44 -10.98
CA GLU A 109 -15.14 4.86 -11.24
C GLU A 109 -14.52 5.67 -10.12
N ILE A 110 -13.70 6.66 -10.48
CA ILE A 110 -13.07 7.59 -9.56
C ILE A 110 -13.55 9.01 -9.85
N ASP A 111 -13.81 9.78 -8.80
CA ASP A 111 -14.04 11.22 -8.92
C ASP A 111 -12.73 11.95 -8.65
N GLU A 112 -12.12 12.43 -9.74
CA GLU A 112 -10.84 13.17 -9.74
C GLU A 112 -10.82 14.39 -8.80
N ARG A 113 -11.99 14.87 -8.34
CA ARG A 113 -12.08 15.99 -7.39
C ARG A 113 -11.82 15.59 -5.94
N TYR A 114 -12.01 14.30 -5.59
CA TYR A 114 -12.00 13.85 -4.20
C TYR A 114 -11.03 12.69 -3.94
N VAL A 115 -10.54 12.02 -4.98
CA VAL A 115 -9.75 10.79 -4.82
C VAL A 115 -8.28 11.02 -4.40
N TRP A 116 -7.86 12.28 -4.30
CA TRP A 116 -6.48 12.67 -4.01
C TRP A 116 -6.27 13.23 -2.58
N GLU A 117 -7.30 13.18 -1.73
CA GLU A 117 -7.29 13.69 -0.34
C GLU A 117 -6.68 12.73 0.70
#